data_AF-A0A821WXX5-F1
#
_entry.id   AF-A0A821WXX5-F1
#
_cell.length_a   1.000
_cell.length_b   1.000
_cell.length_c   1.000
_cell.angle_alpha   90.00
_cell.angle_beta   90.00
_cell.angle_gamma   90.00
#
_symmetry.space_group_name_H-M   'P 1'
#
loop_
_entity.id
_entity.type
_entity.pdbx_description
1 polymer ?
#
loop_
_entity_poly.entity_id
_entity_poly.type
_entity_poly.pdbx_seq_one_letter_code
_entity_poly.pdbx_strand_id
1 'polypeptide(L)' 'VGGRTCTIEYQKHAVDIGGAYVGPFQNRILRLAREFDIRTYRVYNKGKTILTLANGNRSEYTGLIPTSIGIFSLLDVNYL' A
#
# COMPACT_ATOMS: atom_id res chain seq x y z
N VAL A 1 -11.26 6.99 -20.67
CA VAL A 1 -10.18 5.97 -20.75
C VAL A 1 -9.82 5.50 -19.35
N GLY A 2 -9.00 4.45 -19.20
CA GLY A 2 -8.48 4.01 -17.88
C GLY A 2 -9.22 2.83 -17.23
N GLY A 3 -10.55 2.76 -17.34
CA GLY A 3 -11.32 1.64 -16.78
C GLY A 3 -11.21 1.60 -15.25
N ARG A 4 -10.31 0.75 -14.72
CA ARG A 4 -10.03 0.63 -13.27
C ARG A 4 -8.93 1.58 -12.76
N THR A 5 -8.33 2.39 -13.63
CA THR A 5 -7.46 3.51 -13.25
C THR A 5 -8.22 4.82 -13.44
N CYS A 6 -8.22 5.67 -12.42
CA CYS A 6 -8.93 6.94 -12.42
C CYS A 6 -8.24 7.90 -11.45
N THR A 7 -7.78 9.04 -11.97
CA THR A 7 -7.20 10.14 -11.20
C THR A 7 -8.18 11.31 -11.24
N ILE A 8 -8.54 11.85 -10.08
CA ILE A 8 -9.39 13.02 -9.94
C ILE A 8 -8.58 14.19 -9.38
N GLU A 9 -9.05 15.41 -9.63
CA GLU A 9 -8.52 16.60 -8.95
C GLU A 9 -9.32 16.85 -7.68
N TYR A 10 -8.63 16.93 -6.54
CA TYR A 10 -9.21 17.26 -5.26
C TYR A 10 -8.34 18.31 -4.55
N GLN A 11 -8.90 19.47 -4.25
CA GLN A 11 -8.20 20.56 -3.55
C GLN A 11 -6.84 20.92 -4.18
N LYS A 12 -6.76 20.98 -5.53
CA LYS A 12 -5.53 21.22 -6.31
C LYS A 12 -4.49 20.09 -6.26
N HIS A 13 -4.89 18.91 -5.79
CA HIS A 13 -4.06 17.71 -5.79
C HIS A 13 -4.68 16.65 -6.71
N ALA A 14 -3.83 15.95 -7.45
CA ALA A 14 -4.25 14.75 -8.17
C ALA A 14 -4.34 13.57 -7.20
N VAL A 15 -5.46 12.86 -7.19
CA VAL A 15 -5.73 11.72 -6.31
C VAL A 15 -6.22 10.54 -7.13
N ASP A 16 -5.55 9.39 -7.00
CA ASP A 16 -5.96 8.15 -7.63
C ASP A 16 -7.05 7.46 -6.81
N ILE A 17 -8.24 7.31 -7.41
CA ILE A 17 -9.38 6.58 -6.83
C ILE A 17 -9.54 5.17 -7.42
N GLY A 18 -8.62 4.78 -8.31
CA GLY A 18 -8.51 3.45 -8.90
C GLY A 18 -7.17 2.78 -8.55
N GLY A 19 -6.67 1.93 -9.44
CA GLY A 19 -5.32 1.34 -9.28
C GLY A 19 -4.22 2.41 -9.38
N ALA A 20 -3.37 2.48 -8.35
CA ALA A 20 -2.35 3.54 -8.20
C ALA A 20 -0.91 3.03 -7.99
N TYR A 21 -0.74 1.84 -7.40
CA TYR A 21 0.58 1.36 -6.97
C TYR A 21 1.26 0.49 -8.03
N VAL A 22 2.54 0.76 -8.24
CA VAL A 22 3.46 -0.08 -9.01
C VAL A 22 4.72 -0.37 -8.19
N GLY A 23 5.43 -1.45 -8.53
CA GLY A 23 6.60 -1.87 -7.76
C GLY A 23 7.64 -2.63 -8.59
N PRO A 24 8.74 -3.08 -7.95
CA PRO A 24 9.73 -3.93 -8.59
C PRO A 24 9.10 -5.12 -9.33
N PHE A 25 9.75 -5.55 -10.41
CA PHE A 25 9.30 -6.64 -11.31
C PHE A 25 8.08 -6.33 -12.20
N GLN A 26 7.36 -5.23 -11.99
CA GLN A 26 6.28 -4.79 -12.89
C GLN A 26 6.81 -4.06 -14.13
N ASN A 27 7.73 -4.69 -14.87
CA ASN A 27 8.56 -4.04 -15.88
C ASN A 27 7.77 -3.45 -17.07
N ARG A 28 6.63 -4.05 -17.42
CA ARG A 28 5.83 -3.61 -18.59
C ARG A 28 5.20 -2.24 -18.35
N ILE A 29 4.53 -2.04 -17.21
CA ILE A 29 3.90 -0.76 -16.88
C ILE A 29 4.95 0.32 -16.58
N LEU A 30 6.07 -0.04 -15.95
CA LEU A 30 7.19 0.87 -15.69
C LEU A 30 7.91 1.32 -16.97
N ARG A 31 7.96 0.47 -18.01
CA ARG A 31 8.48 0.88 -19.32
C ARG A 31 7.53 1.85 -20.00
N LEU A 32 6.23 1.56 -20.01
CA LEU A 32 5.21 2.43 -20.60
C LEU A 32 5.19 3.79 -19.92
N ALA A 33 5.20 3.84 -18.59
CA ALA A 33 5.24 5.10 -17.84
C ALA A 33 6.43 5.98 -18.25
N ARG A 34 7.62 5.39 -18.41
CA ARG A 34 8.82 6.11 -18.86
C ARG A 34 8.73 6.63 -20.29
N GLU A 35 8.06 5.91 -21.18
CA GLU A 35 7.83 6.34 -22.57
C GLU A 35 6.97 7.61 -22.65
N PHE A 36 6.08 7.81 -21.67
CA PHE A 36 5.22 8.98 -21.54
C PHE A 36 5.74 10.00 -20.51
N ASP A 37 7.02 9.92 -20.10
CA ASP A 37 7.65 10.80 -19.09
C ASP A 37 6.92 10.85 -17.73
N ILE A 38 6.19 9.79 -17.38
CA ILE A 38 5.51 9.65 -16.09
C ILE A 38 6.50 9.13 -15.05
N ARG A 39 6.75 9.93 -14.02
CA ARG A 39 7.67 9.60 -12.92
C ARG A 39 6.94 8.89 -11.78
N THR A 40 7.61 7.91 -11.17
CA THR A 40 7.15 7.24 -9.94
C THR A 40 7.81 7.86 -8.71
N TYR A 41 7.16 7.75 -7.55
CA TYR A 41 7.75 8.09 -6.26
C TYR A 41 7.60 6.92 -5.28
N ARG A 42 8.40 6.91 -4.21
CA ARG A 42 8.28 5.90 -3.14
C ARG A 42 7.16 6.30 -2.19
N VAL A 43 6.22 5.40 -1.96
CA VAL A 43 5.22 5.54 -0.90
C VAL A 43 5.96 5.64 0.44
N TYR A 44 5.54 6.59 1.28
CA TYR A 44 6.14 6.78 2.60
C TYR A 44 5.91 5.54 3.46
N ASN A 45 7.00 4.95 3.95
CA ASN A 45 6.97 3.72 4.76
C ASN A 45 7.94 3.77 5.96
N LYS A 46 8.39 4.96 6.37
CA LYS A 46 9.27 5.11 7.54
C LYS A 46 8.44 5.03 8.83
N GLY A 47 9.01 4.43 9.88
CA GLY A 47 8.37 4.27 11.18
C GLY A 47 7.87 2.85 11.42
N LYS A 48 6.82 2.71 12.23
CA LYS A 48 6.19 1.43 12.55
C LYS A 48 4.81 1.35 11.90
N THR A 49 4.45 0.18 11.40
CA THR A 49 3.09 -0.14 10.98
C THR A 49 2.25 -0.46 12.21
N ILE A 50 1.00 0.00 12.18
CA ILE A 50 0.04 -0.20 13.26
C ILE A 50 -0.96 -1.27 12.83
N LEU A 51 -1.08 -2.31 13.65
CA LEU A 51 -2.09 -3.34 13.50
C LEU A 51 -3.09 -3.22 14.66
N THR A 52 -4.37 -3.09 14.31
CA THR A 52 -5.47 -3.16 15.28
C THR A 52 -6.06 -4.57 15.24
N LEU A 53 -6.08 -5.22 16.41
CA LEU A 53 -6.59 -6.57 16.62
C LEU A 53 -8.10 -6.56 16.89
N ALA A 54 -8.77 -7.71 16.73
CA ALA A 54 -10.22 -7.79 16.89
C ALA A 54 -10.71 -7.45 18.31
N ASN A 55 -9.93 -7.79 19.35
CA ASN A 55 -10.16 -7.31 20.72
C ASN A 55 -9.88 -5.82 20.98
N GLY A 56 -9.53 -5.05 19.96
CA GLY A 56 -9.25 -3.62 20.08
C GLY A 56 -7.83 -3.28 20.55
N ASN A 57 -6.99 -4.28 20.83
CA ASN A 57 -5.59 -4.02 21.16
C ASN A 57 -4.80 -3.56 19.94
N ARG A 58 -3.77 -2.75 20.19
CA ARG A 58 -2.88 -2.21 19.17
C ARG A 58 -1.51 -2.86 19.27
N SER A 59 -1.00 -3.34 18.14
CA SER A 59 0.38 -3.80 17.99
C SER A 59 1.15 -2.94 16.99
N GLU A 60 2.42 -2.71 17.27
CA GLU A 60 3.33 -1.99 16.37
C GLU A 60 4.40 -2.95 15.86
N TYR A 61 4.73 -2.86 14.57
CA TYR A 61 5.78 -3.69 13.97
C TYR A 61 6.50 -2.96 12.84
N THR A 62 7.66 -3.49 12.44
CA THR A 62 8.43 -3.03 11.29
C THR A 62 8.56 -4.16 10.27
N GLY A 63 8.76 -3.81 9.00
CA GLY A 63 8.86 -4.78 7.92
C GLY A 63 7.49 -5.22 7.40
N LEU A 64 7.47 -6.37 6.72
CA LEU A 64 6.30 -6.84 5.96
C LEU A 64 5.30 -7.61 6.81
N ILE A 65 5.78 -8.34 7.82
CA ILE A 65 4.99 -9.31 8.58
C ILE A 65 4.95 -8.86 10.05
N PRO A 66 3.76 -8.82 10.69
CA PRO A 66 3.63 -8.43 12.09
C PRO A 66 4.10 -9.56 13.02
N THR A 67 5.40 -9.63 13.27
CA THR A 67 6.02 -10.66 14.13
C THR A 67 5.78 -10.47 15.62
N SER A 68 5.20 -9.33 16.02
CA SER A 68 4.86 -8.99 17.41
C SER A 68 3.54 -9.62 17.89
N ILE A 69 2.75 -10.22 17.00
CA ILE A 69 1.52 -10.94 17.34
C ILE A 69 1.79 -12.44 17.16
N GLY A 70 1.46 -13.26 18.16
CA GLY A 70 1.82 -14.68 18.16
C GLY A 70 1.35 -15.46 16.92
N ILE A 71 1.89 -16.66 16.70
CA ILE A 71 1.67 -17.42 15.45
C ILE A 71 0.18 -17.68 15.13
N PHE A 72 -0.67 -17.89 16.15
CA PHE A 72 -2.11 -18.07 15.95
C PHE A 72 -2.80 -16.80 15.46
N SER A 73 -2.41 -15.64 15.98
CA SER A 73 -2.92 -14.33 15.53
C SER A 73 -2.42 -13.96 14.15
N LEU A 74 -1.26 -14.47 13.75
CA LEU A 74 -0.75 -14.30 12.39
C LEU A 74 -1.53 -15.14 11.36
N LEU A 75 -2.02 -16.31 11.76
CA LEU A 75 -2.89 -17.16 10.92
C LEU A 75 -4.29 -16.54 10.78
N ASP A 76 -4.84 -16.00 11.86
CA ASP A 76 -6.10 -15.27 11.86
C ASP A 76 -6.05 -14.11 12.86
N VAL A 77 -6.04 -12.88 12.32
CA VAL A 77 -6.02 -11.66 13.14
C VAL A 77 -7.32 -11.44 13.93
N ASN A 78 -8.39 -12.17 13.60
CA ASN A 78 -9.66 -12.17 14.34
C ASN A 78 -9.69 -13.17 15.50
N TYR A 79 -8.66 -14.01 15.65
CA TYR A 79 -8.58 -14.98 16.75
C TYR A 79 -8.56 -14.32 18.15
N LEU A 80 -8.12 -13.06 18.22
CA LEU A 80 -7.83 -12.35 19.46
C LEU A 80 -8.92 -11.40 19.92
#